data_AF-A0A971F9T2-F1
#
_entry.id   AF-A0A971F9T2-F1
#
_cell.length_a   1.000
_cell.length_b   1.000
_cell.length_c   1.000
_cell.angle_alpha   90.00
_cell.angle_beta   90.00
_cell.angle_gamma   90.00
#
_symmetry.space_group_name_H-M   'P 1'
#
loop_
_entity.id
_entity.type
_entity.pdbx_description
1 polymer ?
#
loop_
_entity_poly.entity_id
_entity_poly.type
_entity_poly.pdbx_seq_one_letter_code
_entity_poly.pdbx_strand_id
1 'polypeptide(L)'
;MNAPRPHTGTNRRGAALLMALGMLALFSVLGAAYVRAMTLEDDAAVLRARQARTEEAAAGAVRGAAEELRRTLAAGGGLDGLADRTLRMPVQALTRTGRGTGGNALTPQPLPDTFVRVRLTMAEMDPAAGAADDPAADAVRGIAPAEGRIFRITARAALVEAAAGGERDRTPAAVEAVALVDGGGTSFVYWNGTDEPYAAPPR
;
A
#
# COMPACT_ATOMS: atom_id res chain seq x y z
N MET A 1 9.86 -87.29 -15.77
CA MET A 1 8.88 -86.25 -16.15
C MET A 1 9.05 -85.08 -15.19
N ASN A 2 9.65 -83.97 -15.63
CA ASN A 2 9.80 -82.77 -14.82
C ASN A 2 8.67 -81.79 -15.17
N ALA A 3 7.85 -81.46 -14.18
CA ALA A 3 6.79 -80.47 -14.33
C ALA A 3 7.40 -79.05 -14.36
N PRO A 4 6.98 -78.17 -15.29
CA PRO A 4 7.45 -76.80 -15.34
C PRO A 4 6.95 -76.01 -14.13
N ARG A 5 7.86 -75.33 -13.42
CA ARG A 5 7.52 -74.45 -12.30
C ARG A 5 6.86 -73.17 -12.82
N PRO A 6 5.74 -72.71 -12.24
CA PRO A 6 5.05 -71.52 -12.69
C PRO A 6 5.89 -70.26 -12.43
N HIS A 7 6.11 -69.46 -13.47
CA HIS A 7 6.78 -68.16 -13.41
C HIS A 7 5.90 -67.11 -12.72
N THR A 8 5.78 -67.17 -11.39
CA THR A 8 4.99 -66.22 -10.59
C THR A 8 5.70 -64.89 -10.31
N GLY A 9 6.98 -64.76 -10.72
CA GLY A 9 7.83 -63.61 -10.40
C GLY A 9 7.65 -62.38 -11.29
N THR A 10 7.16 -62.52 -12.52
CA THR A 10 7.03 -61.41 -13.49
C THR A 10 5.83 -60.51 -13.18
N ASN A 11 4.69 -61.07 -12.79
CA ASN A 11 3.47 -60.29 -12.52
C ASN A 11 3.60 -59.39 -11.28
N ARG A 12 4.32 -59.84 -10.24
CA ARG A 12 4.58 -59.02 -9.04
C ARG A 12 5.51 -57.83 -9.31
N ARG A 13 6.49 -58.01 -10.21
CA ARG A 13 7.39 -56.93 -10.63
C ARG A 13 6.66 -55.87 -11.44
N GLY A 14 5.77 -56.27 -12.35
CA GLY A 14 4.92 -55.34 -13.11
C GLY A 14 3.99 -54.51 -12.22
N ALA A 15 3.35 -55.15 -11.24
CA ALA A 15 2.49 -54.46 -10.27
C ALA A 15 3.27 -53.45 -9.41
N ALA A 16 4.46 -53.81 -8.94
CA ALA A 16 5.31 -52.90 -8.17
C ALA A 16 5.75 -51.67 -8.99
N LEU A 17 6.08 -51.87 -10.28
CA LEU A 17 6.50 -50.78 -11.15
C LEU A 17 5.35 -49.82 -11.47
N LEU A 18 4.14 -50.34 -11.68
CA LEU A 18 2.93 -49.52 -11.82
C LEU A 18 2.59 -48.74 -10.54
N MET A 19 2.73 -49.35 -9.36
CA MET A 19 2.56 -48.61 -8.10
C MET A 19 3.61 -47.52 -7.92
N ALA A 20 4.87 -47.81 -8.25
CA ALA A 20 5.94 -46.81 -8.18
C ALA A 20 5.68 -45.63 -9.13
N LEU A 21 5.26 -45.91 -10.37
CA LEU A 21 4.84 -44.88 -11.33
C LEU A 21 3.62 -44.09 -10.84
N GLY A 22 2.61 -44.78 -10.27
CA GLY A 22 1.43 -44.13 -9.70
C GLY A 22 1.79 -43.18 -8.55
N MET A 23 2.65 -43.62 -7.63
CA MET A 23 3.14 -42.77 -6.55
C MET A 23 3.98 -41.61 -7.08
N LEU A 24 4.88 -41.84 -8.04
CA LEU A 24 5.69 -40.79 -8.64
C LEU A 24 4.81 -39.73 -9.32
N ALA A 25 3.78 -40.15 -10.05
CA ALA A 25 2.82 -39.25 -10.67
C ALA A 25 2.06 -38.43 -9.62
N LEU A 26 1.61 -39.07 -8.54
CA LEU A 26 0.90 -38.39 -7.45
C LEU A 26 1.80 -37.37 -6.73
N PHE A 27 3.05 -37.73 -6.43
CA PHE A 27 4.02 -36.79 -5.86
C PHE A 27 4.35 -35.64 -6.81
N SER A 28 4.42 -35.89 -8.11
CA SER A 28 4.66 -34.85 -9.11
C SER A 28 3.51 -33.84 -9.18
N VAL A 29 2.27 -34.33 -9.17
CA VAL A 29 1.06 -33.48 -9.14
C VAL A 29 0.99 -32.68 -7.84
N LEU A 30 1.25 -33.32 -6.69
CA LEU A 30 1.24 -32.66 -5.39
C LEU A 30 2.33 -31.59 -5.29
N GLY A 31 3.54 -31.88 -5.78
CA GLY A 31 4.64 -30.93 -5.83
C GLY A 31 4.33 -29.73 -6.72
N ALA A 32 3.76 -29.96 -7.91
CA ALA A 32 3.36 -28.89 -8.81
C ALA A 32 2.24 -28.00 -8.22
N ALA A 33 1.26 -28.62 -7.55
CA ALA A 33 0.18 -27.89 -6.87
C ALA A 33 0.72 -27.04 -5.71
N TYR A 34 1.66 -27.56 -4.93
CA TYR A 34 2.31 -26.84 -3.84
C TYR A 34 3.10 -25.63 -4.33
N VAL A 35 3.95 -25.82 -5.35
CA VAL A 35 4.72 -24.71 -5.94
C VAL A 35 3.79 -23.63 -6.48
N ARG A 36 2.71 -24.02 -7.16
CA ARG A 36 1.72 -23.07 -7.65
C ARG A 36 1.02 -22.30 -6.53
N ALA A 37 0.65 -22.97 -5.44
CA ALA A 37 0.05 -22.30 -4.28
C ALA A 37 1.01 -21.27 -3.69
N MET A 38 2.28 -21.64 -3.48
CA MET A 38 3.31 -20.72 -2.98
C MET A 38 3.53 -19.51 -3.90
N THR A 39 3.54 -19.71 -5.22
CA THR A 39 3.68 -18.57 -6.16
C THR A 39 2.50 -17.60 -6.07
N LEU A 40 1.28 -18.10 -5.89
CA LEU A 40 0.10 -17.25 -5.75
C LEU A 40 0.08 -16.49 -4.42
N GLU A 41 0.56 -17.11 -3.35
CA GLU A 41 0.70 -16.47 -2.04
C GLU A 41 1.75 -15.35 -2.06
N ASP A 42 2.89 -15.58 -2.71
CA ASP A 42 3.94 -14.57 -2.89
C ASP A 42 3.43 -13.39 -3.73
N ASP A 43 2.76 -13.65 -4.86
CA ASP A 43 2.14 -12.62 -5.68
C ASP A 43 1.11 -11.80 -4.88
N ALA A 44 0.27 -12.46 -4.08
CA ALA A 44 -0.71 -11.79 -3.23
C ALA A 44 -0.03 -10.92 -2.14
N ALA A 45 1.05 -11.41 -1.52
CA ALA A 45 1.81 -10.67 -0.54
C ALA A 45 2.46 -9.42 -1.16
N VAL A 46 3.03 -9.56 -2.36
CA VAL A 46 3.60 -8.45 -3.13
C VAL A 46 2.54 -7.40 -3.45
N LEU A 47 1.35 -7.81 -3.90
CA LEU A 47 0.25 -6.89 -4.19
C LEU A 47 -0.23 -6.13 -2.95
N ARG A 48 -0.41 -6.82 -1.81
CA ARG A 48 -0.78 -6.18 -0.54
C ARG A 48 0.28 -5.18 -0.07
N ALA A 49 1.56 -5.54 -0.17
CA ALA A 49 2.65 -4.65 0.20
C ALA A 49 2.69 -3.39 -0.69
N ARG A 50 2.41 -3.52 -1.99
CA ARG A 50 2.29 -2.37 -2.91
C ARG A 50 1.11 -1.48 -2.50
N GLN A 51 -0.03 -2.07 -2.20
CA GLN A 51 -1.25 -1.35 -1.79
C GLN A 51 -1.03 -0.56 -0.50
N ALA A 52 -0.48 -1.20 0.52
CA ALA A 52 -0.16 -0.54 1.78
C ALA A 52 0.80 0.64 1.58
N ARG A 53 1.83 0.50 0.74
CA ARG A 53 2.76 1.61 0.45
C ARG A 53 2.08 2.81 -0.22
N THR A 54 1.14 2.57 -1.13
CA THR A 54 0.41 3.65 -1.81
C THR A 54 -0.60 4.32 -0.88
N GLU A 55 -1.26 3.55 -0.01
CA GLU A 55 -2.16 4.09 1.02
C GLU A 55 -1.39 4.97 2.02
N GLU A 56 -0.27 4.48 2.54
CA GLU A 56 0.60 5.21 3.47
C GLU A 56 1.19 6.47 2.82
N ALA A 57 1.56 6.40 1.55
CA ALA A 57 2.03 7.58 0.82
C ALA A 57 0.93 8.63 0.65
N ALA A 58 -0.31 8.23 0.35
CA ALA A 58 -1.44 9.14 0.29
C ALA A 58 -1.75 9.76 1.66
N ALA A 59 -1.81 8.94 2.71
CA ALA A 59 -2.04 9.38 4.09
C ALA A 59 -0.94 10.35 4.57
N GLY A 60 0.33 9.99 4.32
CA GLY A 60 1.49 10.82 4.63
C GLY A 60 1.47 12.16 3.89
N ALA A 61 1.05 12.17 2.63
CA ALA A 61 0.89 13.41 1.85
C ALA A 61 -0.21 14.31 2.42
N VAL A 62 -1.35 13.76 2.83
CA VAL A 62 -2.41 14.52 3.50
C VAL A 62 -1.90 15.16 4.79
N ARG A 63 -1.22 14.39 5.64
CA ARG A 63 -0.62 14.90 6.89
C ARG A 63 0.42 15.99 6.64
N GLY A 64 1.32 15.76 5.67
CA GLY A 64 2.32 16.74 5.27
C GLY A 64 1.71 18.04 4.73
N ALA A 65 0.65 17.93 3.93
CA ALA A 65 -0.09 19.08 3.41
C ALA A 65 -0.80 19.85 4.53
N ALA A 66 -1.39 19.16 5.52
CA ALA A 66 -2.03 19.79 6.66
C ALA A 66 -1.02 20.60 7.49
N GLU A 67 0.17 20.05 7.73
CA GLU A 67 1.27 20.77 8.41
C GLU A 67 1.83 21.94 7.59
N GLU A 68 1.86 21.82 6.27
CA GLU A 68 2.26 22.92 5.38
C GLU A 68 1.21 24.03 5.35
N LEU A 69 -0.08 23.68 5.29
CA LEU A 69 -1.19 24.64 5.43
C LEU A 69 -1.06 25.42 6.73
N ARG A 70 -0.86 24.73 7.85
CA ARG A 70 -0.66 25.36 9.16
C ARG A 70 0.50 26.34 9.15
N ARG A 71 1.66 25.94 8.59
CA ARG A 71 2.84 26.80 8.51
C ARG A 71 2.62 28.02 7.60
N THR A 72 1.98 27.84 6.45
CA THR A 72 1.69 28.93 5.51
C THR A 72 0.69 29.92 6.10
N LEU A 73 -0.36 29.44 6.77
CA LEU A 73 -1.33 30.29 7.44
C LEU A 73 -0.71 31.05 8.62
N ALA A 74 0.12 30.39 9.43
CA ALA A 74 0.85 31.04 10.52
C ALA A 74 1.83 32.12 10.02
N ALA A 75 2.40 31.94 8.82
CA ALA A 75 3.25 32.93 8.18
C ALA A 75 2.49 34.05 7.46
N GLY A 76 1.14 34.01 7.43
CA GLY A 76 0.32 34.94 6.65
C GLY A 76 0.49 34.81 5.14
N GLY A 77 0.99 33.67 4.66
CA GLY A 77 1.24 33.41 3.24
C GLY A 77 -0.03 33.05 2.47
N GLY A 78 0.00 33.29 1.15
CA GLY A 78 -1.05 32.88 0.23
C GLY A 78 -1.10 31.36 0.01
N LEU A 79 -2.27 30.84 -0.33
CA LEU A 79 -2.52 29.40 -0.55
C LEU A 79 -2.41 28.97 -2.03
N ASP A 80 -2.14 29.90 -2.94
CA ASP A 80 -2.23 29.67 -4.39
C ASP A 80 -1.26 28.58 -4.91
N GLY A 81 -0.14 28.36 -4.21
CA GLY A 81 0.82 27.29 -4.53
C GLY A 81 0.50 25.93 -3.90
N LEU A 82 -0.52 25.87 -3.03
CA LEU A 82 -0.86 24.68 -2.26
C LEU A 82 -2.03 23.90 -2.91
N ALA A 83 -2.91 24.55 -3.67
CA ALA A 83 -4.20 23.99 -4.10
C ALA A 83 -4.13 22.70 -4.94
N ASP A 84 -3.16 22.54 -5.85
CA ASP A 84 -2.97 21.30 -6.64
C ASP A 84 -1.47 21.07 -6.85
N ARG A 85 -0.96 19.94 -6.36
CA ARG A 85 0.46 19.59 -6.43
C ARG A 85 0.67 18.12 -6.72
N THR A 86 1.75 17.82 -7.43
CA THR A 86 2.20 16.45 -7.66
C THR A 86 3.55 16.22 -7.00
N LEU A 87 3.63 15.20 -6.16
CA LEU A 87 4.82 14.79 -5.43
C LEU A 87 5.31 13.44 -5.97
N ARG A 88 6.63 13.26 -5.95
CA ARG A 88 7.30 12.00 -6.30
C ARG A 88 8.03 11.49 -5.06
N MET A 89 7.59 10.35 -4.54
CA MET A 89 8.15 9.73 -3.34
C MET A 89 8.95 8.47 -3.72
N PRO A 90 10.23 8.35 -3.34
CA PRO A 90 11.01 7.16 -3.66
C PRO A 90 10.50 5.94 -2.88
N VAL A 91 10.41 4.79 -3.54
CA VAL A 91 10.10 3.53 -2.85
C VAL A 91 11.38 2.92 -2.33
N GLN A 92 11.44 2.71 -1.02
CA GLN A 92 12.61 2.12 -0.37
C GLN A 92 12.48 0.60 -0.34
N ALA A 93 13.55 -0.08 -0.74
CA ALA A 93 13.74 -1.51 -0.57
C ALA A 93 14.82 -1.75 0.50
N LEU A 94 14.63 -2.75 1.34
CA LEU A 94 15.66 -3.18 2.28
C LEU A 94 16.71 -3.98 1.53
N THR A 95 17.90 -3.42 1.39
CA THR A 95 19.03 -4.08 0.74
C THR A 95 20.05 -4.47 1.79
N ARG A 96 20.72 -5.60 1.58
CA ARG A 96 21.82 -6.03 2.43
C ARG A 96 23.10 -5.38 1.91
N THR A 97 23.35 -4.13 2.27
CA THR A 97 24.61 -3.45 1.92
C THR A 97 25.73 -3.94 2.82
N GLY A 98 26.54 -4.87 2.35
CA GLY A 98 27.70 -5.38 3.06
C GLY A 98 29.01 -4.82 2.52
N ARG A 99 29.51 -3.72 3.11
CA ARG A 99 30.97 -3.52 3.30
C ARG A 99 31.21 -2.58 4.49
N GLY A 100 30.98 -3.07 5.71
CA GLY A 100 31.35 -2.35 6.94
C GLY A 100 30.56 -2.78 8.19
N THR A 101 31.25 -3.49 9.09
CA THR A 101 30.97 -3.69 10.53
C THR A 101 29.53 -4.00 10.96
N GLY A 102 29.17 -5.29 10.86
CA GLY A 102 27.89 -5.84 11.35
C GLY A 102 27.18 -6.61 10.26
N GLY A 103 27.75 -7.75 9.84
CA GLY A 103 27.27 -8.52 8.70
C GLY A 103 25.85 -9.04 8.90
N ASN A 104 24.86 -8.25 8.44
CA ASN A 104 23.45 -8.57 8.15
C ASN A 104 22.51 -7.35 8.32
N ALA A 105 23.02 -6.14 8.62
CA ALA A 105 22.17 -4.95 8.69
C ALA A 105 21.47 -4.69 7.33
N LEU A 106 20.15 -4.67 7.35
CA LEU A 106 19.32 -4.27 6.21
C LEU A 106 19.25 -2.75 6.20
N THR A 107 19.70 -2.14 5.11
CA THR A 107 19.63 -0.68 4.93
C THR A 107 18.56 -0.35 3.89
N PRO A 108 17.69 0.63 4.15
CA PRO A 108 16.76 1.13 3.15
C PRO A 108 17.54 1.77 2.00
N GLN A 109 17.28 1.35 0.76
CA GLN A 109 17.77 1.98 -0.45
C GLN A 109 16.62 2.26 -1.43
N PRO A 110 16.63 3.41 -2.12
CA PRO A 110 15.59 3.73 -3.08
C PRO A 110 15.68 2.82 -4.30
N LEU A 111 14.55 2.33 -4.78
CA LEU A 111 14.46 1.63 -6.05
C LEU A 111 14.63 2.64 -7.20
N PRO A 112 15.54 2.38 -8.17
CA PRO A 112 15.85 3.35 -9.22
C PRO A 112 14.65 3.63 -10.14
N ASP A 113 13.84 2.61 -10.41
CA ASP A 113 12.75 2.67 -11.39
C ASP A 113 11.36 2.58 -10.75
N THR A 114 11.26 2.74 -9.42
CA THR A 114 9.98 2.62 -8.71
C THR A 114 9.79 3.78 -7.73
N PHE A 115 8.68 4.49 -7.88
CA PHE A 115 8.31 5.61 -7.03
C PHE A 115 6.80 5.64 -6.81
N VAL A 116 6.33 6.33 -5.78
CA VAL A 116 4.92 6.66 -5.64
C VAL A 116 4.71 8.08 -6.14
N ARG A 117 3.82 8.24 -7.11
CA ARG A 117 3.30 9.55 -7.52
C ARG A 117 2.11 9.87 -6.66
N VAL A 118 2.12 11.03 -6.01
CA VAL A 118 0.98 11.52 -5.24
C VAL A 118 0.51 12.82 -5.84
N ARG A 119 -0.74 12.88 -6.28
CA ARG A 119 -1.42 14.12 -6.62
C ARG A 119 -2.26 14.56 -5.43
N LEU A 120 -2.05 15.78 -4.97
CA LEU A 120 -2.68 16.33 -3.79
C LEU A 120 -3.47 17.58 -4.18
N THR A 121 -4.72 17.63 -3.74
CA THR A 121 -5.59 18.79 -3.92
C THR A 121 -6.08 19.30 -2.58
N MET A 122 -6.14 20.62 -2.44
CA MET A 122 -6.60 21.31 -1.24
C MET A 122 -7.67 22.34 -1.61
N ALA A 123 -8.76 22.34 -0.87
CA ALA A 123 -9.82 23.33 -1.02
C ALA A 123 -10.29 23.78 0.36
N GLU A 124 -10.45 25.09 0.54
CA GLU A 124 -11.12 25.61 1.72
C GLU A 124 -12.60 25.25 1.66
N MET A 125 -13.15 24.83 2.80
CA MET A 125 -14.56 24.51 2.95
C MET A 125 -15.25 25.58 3.76
N ASP A 126 -16.42 26.00 3.29
CA ASP A 126 -17.37 26.74 4.11
C ASP A 126 -18.25 25.72 4.87
N PRO A 127 -18.21 25.69 6.22
CA PRO A 127 -19.00 24.76 7.02
C PRO A 127 -20.51 24.94 6.83
N ALA A 128 -20.98 26.12 6.40
CA ALA A 128 -22.39 26.39 6.13
C ALA A 128 -22.82 25.94 4.72
N ALA A 129 -21.89 25.79 3.77
CA ALA A 129 -22.17 25.48 2.37
C ALA A 129 -22.01 23.99 2.01
N GLY A 130 -21.79 23.11 3.01
CA GLY A 130 -21.64 21.68 2.79
C GLY A 130 -22.89 21.03 2.17
N ALA A 131 -22.71 20.26 1.10
CA ALA A 131 -23.79 19.48 0.50
C ALA A 131 -24.29 18.41 1.48
N ALA A 132 -25.59 18.12 1.47
CA ALA A 132 -26.19 17.12 2.37
C ALA A 132 -25.64 15.70 2.14
N ASP A 133 -25.21 15.39 0.91
CA ASP A 133 -24.68 14.07 0.52
C ASP A 133 -23.16 13.93 0.77
N ASP A 134 -22.52 14.97 1.31
CA ASP A 134 -21.09 14.96 1.59
C ASP A 134 -20.82 14.18 2.89
N PRO A 135 -20.01 13.11 2.86
CA PRO A 135 -19.77 12.27 4.04
C PRO A 135 -19.05 13.01 5.19
N ALA A 136 -18.42 14.15 4.91
CA ALA A 136 -17.79 14.98 5.94
C ALA A 136 -18.72 16.07 6.48
N ALA A 137 -19.89 16.30 5.88
CA ALA A 137 -20.73 17.47 6.18
C ALA A 137 -21.24 17.51 7.63
N ASP A 138 -21.59 16.37 8.21
CA ASP A 138 -22.06 16.32 9.60
C ASP A 138 -20.93 16.63 10.59
N ALA A 139 -19.73 16.06 10.34
CA ALA A 139 -18.55 16.32 11.16
C ALA A 139 -18.11 17.78 11.07
N VAL A 140 -18.15 18.37 9.88
CA VAL A 140 -17.80 19.78 9.65
C VAL A 140 -18.83 20.73 10.29
N ARG A 141 -20.14 20.46 10.13
CA ARG A 141 -21.20 21.30 10.72
C ARG A 141 -21.22 21.28 12.25
N GLY A 142 -20.80 20.16 12.85
CA GLY A 142 -20.67 20.04 14.30
C GLY A 142 -19.57 20.93 14.90
N ILE A 143 -18.69 21.49 14.06
CA ILE A 143 -17.54 22.29 14.48
C ILE A 143 -17.79 23.71 14.02
N ALA A 144 -18.41 24.52 14.88
CA ALA A 144 -18.56 25.94 14.63
C ALA A 144 -17.18 26.60 14.70
N PRO A 145 -16.64 27.18 13.59
CA PRO A 145 -15.36 27.84 13.66
C PRO A 145 -15.56 29.17 14.38
N ALA A 146 -15.37 29.19 15.70
CA ALA A 146 -15.23 30.45 16.42
C ALA A 146 -13.94 31.16 15.98
N GLU A 147 -12.87 30.38 15.78
CA GLU A 147 -11.58 30.82 15.23
C GLU A 147 -10.94 29.63 14.49
N GLY A 148 -10.83 29.69 13.15
CA GLY A 148 -10.18 28.64 12.37
C GLY A 148 -10.69 28.53 10.93
N ARG A 149 -9.91 27.88 10.07
CA ARG A 149 -10.24 27.62 8.65
C ARG A 149 -10.28 26.12 8.40
N ILE A 150 -11.26 25.67 7.63
CA ILE A 150 -11.49 24.26 7.35
C ILE A 150 -11.03 23.96 5.93
N PHE A 151 -10.23 22.92 5.75
CA PHE A 151 -9.71 22.51 4.45
C PHE A 151 -10.01 21.05 4.18
N ARG A 152 -10.56 20.77 2.99
CA ARG A 152 -10.58 19.44 2.40
C ARG A 152 -9.24 19.19 1.72
N ILE A 153 -8.60 18.10 2.09
CA ILE A 153 -7.33 17.65 1.53
C ILE A 153 -7.57 16.27 0.93
N THR A 154 -7.32 16.13 -0.38
CA THR A 154 -7.42 14.85 -1.09
C THR A 154 -6.07 14.49 -1.66
N ALA A 155 -5.59 13.28 -1.39
CA ALA A 155 -4.38 12.73 -1.97
C ALA A 155 -4.73 11.49 -2.78
N ARG A 156 -4.28 11.44 -4.04
CA ARG A 156 -4.32 10.25 -4.90
C ARG A 156 -2.92 9.77 -5.14
N ALA A 157 -2.59 8.58 -4.68
CA ALA A 157 -1.30 7.95 -4.85
C ALA A 157 -1.39 6.81 -5.87
N ALA A 158 -0.34 6.64 -6.66
CA ALA A 158 -0.14 5.47 -7.51
C ALA A 158 1.33 5.06 -7.49
N LEU A 159 1.57 3.76 -7.41
CA LEU A 159 2.91 3.20 -7.58
C LEU A 159 3.26 3.26 -9.07
N VAL A 160 4.35 3.92 -9.40
CA VAL A 160 4.83 4.06 -10.77
C VAL A 160 6.07 3.20 -10.95
N GLU A 161 6.01 2.30 -11.92
CA GLU A 161 7.16 1.54 -12.40
C GLU A 161 7.59 2.12 -13.75
N ALA A 162 8.83 2.60 -13.84
CA ALA A 162 9.44 3.04 -15.08
C ALA A 162 9.91 1.81 -15.87
N ALA A 163 9.41 1.66 -17.10
CA ALA A 163 9.83 0.59 -18.02
C ALA A 163 10.31 1.19 -19.33
N ALA A 164 11.04 0.40 -20.13
CA ALA A 164 11.58 0.82 -21.44
C ALA A 164 10.53 1.35 -22.44
N GLY A 165 9.23 1.15 -22.18
CA GLY A 165 8.10 1.66 -22.97
C GLY A 165 7.27 2.76 -22.31
N GLY A 166 7.74 3.34 -21.19
CA GLY A 166 7.04 4.40 -20.45
C GLY A 166 6.74 4.06 -19.00
N GLU A 167 6.07 4.98 -18.32
CA GLU A 167 5.64 4.82 -16.93
C GLU A 167 4.30 4.09 -16.86
N ARG A 168 4.17 3.18 -15.89
CA ARG A 168 2.91 2.48 -15.63
C ARG A 168 2.47 2.72 -14.20
N ASP A 169 1.29 3.32 -14.07
CA ASP A 169 0.63 3.48 -12.78
C ASP A 169 0.03 2.13 -12.35
N ARG A 170 0.33 1.74 -11.13
CA ARG A 170 -0.11 0.52 -10.47
C ARG A 170 -0.72 0.89 -9.12
N THR A 171 -1.72 0.12 -8.72
CA THR A 171 -2.18 0.10 -7.33
C THR A 171 -2.59 1.50 -6.83
N PRO A 172 -3.67 2.09 -7.38
CA PRO A 172 -4.09 3.42 -6.96
C PRO A 172 -4.68 3.38 -5.55
N ALA A 173 -4.34 4.38 -4.74
CA ALA A 173 -4.96 4.66 -3.45
C ALA A 173 -5.44 6.11 -3.41
N ALA A 174 -6.54 6.37 -2.71
CA ALA A 174 -7.03 7.72 -2.48
C ALA A 174 -7.35 7.88 -1.00
N VAL A 175 -6.89 8.98 -0.43
CA VAL A 175 -7.21 9.38 0.94
C VAL A 175 -7.80 10.78 0.87
N GLU A 176 -8.92 10.96 1.54
CA GLU A 176 -9.52 12.27 1.75
C GLU A 176 -9.58 12.55 3.25
N ALA A 177 -9.26 13.77 3.63
CA ALA A 177 -9.42 14.24 4.98
C ALA A 177 -9.95 15.67 4.98
N VAL A 178 -10.65 16.02 6.07
CA VAL A 178 -10.98 17.41 6.36
C VAL A 178 -10.21 17.82 7.61
N ALA A 179 -9.46 18.91 7.49
CA ALA A 179 -8.62 19.46 8.54
C ALA A 179 -9.16 20.82 8.99
N LEU A 180 -9.35 21.00 10.29
CA LEU A 180 -9.47 22.31 10.91
C LEU A 180 -8.07 22.81 11.25
N VAL A 181 -7.73 23.99 10.76
CA VAL A 181 -6.50 24.70 11.09
C VAL A 181 -6.85 25.97 11.84
N ASP A 182 -6.39 26.04 13.09
CA ASP A 182 -6.61 27.18 13.99
C ASP A 182 -5.28 27.65 14.60
N GLY A 183 -5.33 28.64 15.50
CA GLY A 183 -4.14 29.13 16.19
C GLY A 183 -3.50 28.11 17.15
N GLY A 184 -4.22 27.05 17.52
CA GLY A 184 -3.77 25.98 18.40
C GLY A 184 -3.12 24.80 17.68
N GLY A 185 -3.41 24.60 16.38
CA GLY A 185 -2.77 23.57 15.58
C GLY A 185 -3.62 23.09 14.41
N THR A 186 -3.49 21.80 14.10
CA THR A 186 -4.26 21.13 13.05
C THR A 186 -4.95 19.91 13.64
N SER A 187 -6.26 19.81 13.40
CA SER A 187 -7.06 18.65 13.81
C SER A 187 -7.82 18.09 12.62
N PHE A 188 -7.86 16.76 12.49
CA PHE A 188 -8.63 16.09 11.45
C PHE A 188 -10.03 15.80 11.97
N VAL A 189 -11.03 16.34 11.27
CA VAL A 189 -12.44 16.22 11.64
C VAL A 189 -13.14 15.12 10.85
N TYR A 190 -12.54 14.75 9.71
CA TYR A 190 -12.98 13.67 8.85
C TYR A 190 -11.77 13.00 8.20
N TRP A 191 -11.85 11.69 7.99
CA TRP A 191 -10.82 10.89 7.34
C TRP A 191 -11.43 9.68 6.62
N ASN A 192 -11.10 9.49 5.36
CA ASN A 192 -11.59 8.40 4.50
C ASN A 192 -10.46 7.46 4.04
N GLY A 193 -9.45 7.25 4.88
CA GLY A 193 -8.37 6.29 4.65
C GLY A 193 -8.55 5.01 5.47
N THR A 194 -7.74 3.99 5.13
CA THR A 194 -7.74 2.67 5.79
C THR A 194 -7.19 2.69 7.21
N ASP A 195 -6.36 3.69 7.55
CA ASP A 195 -5.95 3.97 8.93
C ASP A 195 -6.83 5.07 9.53
N GLU A 196 -7.51 4.79 10.64
CA GLU A 196 -8.10 5.86 11.48
C GLU A 196 -7.00 6.90 11.82
N PRO A 197 -7.34 8.20 11.91
CA PRO A 197 -6.40 9.19 12.40
C PRO A 197 -6.00 8.79 13.82
N TYR A 198 -4.74 8.38 13.98
CA TYR A 198 -4.12 7.98 15.24
C TYR A 198 -4.68 8.84 16.38
N ALA A 199 -5.46 8.22 17.26
CA ALA A 199 -6.00 8.89 18.44
C ALA A 199 -4.87 9.66 19.10
N ALA A 200 -5.10 10.96 19.35
CA ALA A 200 -4.11 11.88 19.90
C ALA A 200 -3.32 11.20 21.05
N PRO A 201 -2.01 11.46 21.20
CA PRO A 201 -1.27 10.91 22.33
C PRO A 201 -2.02 11.25 23.63
N PRO A 202 -2.21 10.29 24.54
CA PRO A 202 -2.90 10.55 25.79
C PRO A 202 -2.22 11.72 26.50
N ARG A 203 -3.03 12.70 26.92
CA ARG A 203 -2.59 13.83 27.74
C ARG A 203 -2.02 13.37 29.07
#